data_AF-A0AAW0E394-F1
#
_entry.id   AF-A0AAW0E394-F1
#
_cell.length_a   1.000
_cell.length_b   1.000
_cell.length_c   1.000
_cell.angle_alpha   90.00
_cell.angle_beta   90.00
_cell.angle_gamma   90.00
#
_symmetry.space_group_name_H-M   'P 1'
#
loop_
_entity.id
_entity.type
_entity.pdbx_description
1 polymer ?
#
loop_
_entity_poly.entity_id
_entity_poly.type
_entity_poly.pdbx_seq_one_letter_code
_entity_poly.pdbx_strand_id
1 'polypeptide(L)'
;MASGSTGKPVIPEGEWDRRMHEVAVTKQDLNRLIMDYLMIEGYKSAAQEFAAEASIPSQVDMDSIESRMRIREALQRGDVQNAIERVNELNPEILDTNPSLYFHLQQQRVIELIRSGKIAEALQFAQDELAPRGEENPEFLAELEKTMSLLAFQDLDANSRPDGLRELLGPGQRLKTAGEMNGAILESLSQGKEPKLVGLLRLMSWGTKTLKESTDLQKPMAST
;
A
#
# COMPACT_ATOMS: atom_id res chain seq x y z
N MET A 1 47.61 15.57 22.95
CA MET A 1 46.66 14.44 23.06
C MET A 1 45.33 15.02 23.50
N ALA A 2 44.41 15.25 22.58
CA ALA A 2 43.07 15.78 22.90
C ALA A 2 42.18 14.60 23.29
N SER A 3 41.79 14.53 24.56
CA SER A 3 40.84 13.53 25.06
C SER A 3 39.49 13.75 24.42
N GLY A 4 39.02 12.74 23.68
CA GLY A 4 37.68 12.68 23.13
C GLY A 4 36.67 12.56 24.26
N SER A 5 35.71 13.49 24.31
CA SER A 5 34.49 13.34 25.08
C SER A 5 33.61 12.31 24.39
N THR A 6 33.64 11.06 24.85
CA THR A 6 32.77 9.96 24.40
C THR A 6 31.51 9.89 25.28
N GLY A 7 30.81 11.00 25.44
CA GLY A 7 29.49 11.05 26.09
C GLY A 7 28.42 11.45 25.09
N LYS A 8 27.26 10.76 25.10
CA LYS A 8 26.11 11.18 24.28
C LYS A 8 25.72 12.62 24.66
N PRO A 9 25.43 13.50 23.68
CA PRO A 9 24.92 14.83 24.00
C PRO A 9 23.61 14.72 24.78
N VAL A 10 23.55 15.41 25.92
CA VAL A 10 22.35 15.53 26.77
C VAL A 10 21.57 16.75 26.31
N ILE A 11 20.30 16.56 25.95
CA ILE A 11 19.40 17.67 25.56
C ILE A 11 18.47 17.96 26.74
N PRO A 12 18.58 19.14 27.38
CA PRO A 12 17.67 19.54 28.46
C PRO A 12 16.23 19.70 27.96
N GLU A 13 15.24 19.36 28.81
CA GLU A 13 13.81 19.44 28.47
C GLU A 13 13.39 20.83 27.98
N GLY A 14 13.89 21.90 28.60
CA GLY A 14 13.60 23.27 28.18
C GLY A 14 14.16 23.64 26.80
N GLU A 15 15.30 23.08 26.40
CA GLU A 15 15.85 23.29 25.04
C GLU A 15 15.04 22.52 24.01
N TRP A 16 14.64 21.28 24.34
CA TRP A 16 13.76 20.48 23.49
C TRP A 16 12.42 21.17 23.25
N ASP A 17 11.75 21.60 24.31
CA ASP A 17 10.46 22.27 24.19
C ASP A 17 10.60 23.57 23.39
N ARG A 18 11.66 24.35 23.61
CA ARG A 18 11.92 25.56 22.80
C ARG A 18 12.04 25.23 21.31
N ARG A 19 12.83 24.22 20.94
CA ARG A 19 13.01 23.79 19.54
C ARG A 19 11.72 23.28 18.92
N MET A 20 10.89 22.57 19.69
CA MET A 20 9.59 22.09 19.20
C MET A 20 8.60 23.25 19.00
N HIS A 21 8.62 24.28 19.85
CA HIS A 21 7.78 25.47 19.70
C HIS A 21 8.22 26.39 18.55
N GLU A 22 9.49 26.35 18.14
CA GLU A 22 9.98 27.06 16.94
C GLU A 22 9.38 26.50 15.63
N VAL A 23 8.93 25.24 15.63
CA VAL A 23 8.28 24.62 14.47
C VAL A 23 6.80 25.01 14.46
N ALA A 24 6.47 26.05 13.69
CA ALA A 24 5.10 26.47 13.50
C ALA A 24 4.36 25.51 12.55
N VAL A 25 3.52 24.63 13.11
CA VAL A 25 2.56 23.82 12.36
C VAL A 25 1.19 24.47 12.47
N THR A 26 0.59 24.84 11.35
CA THR A 26 -0.75 25.46 11.38
C THR A 26 -1.85 24.40 11.41
N LYS A 27 -3.02 24.77 11.93
CA LYS A 27 -4.23 23.92 11.82
C LYS A 27 -4.55 23.57 10.37
N GLN A 28 -4.25 24.48 9.42
CA GLN A 28 -4.47 24.25 8.00
C GLN A 28 -3.56 23.13 7.45
N ASP A 29 -2.32 23.05 7.92
CA ASP A 29 -1.39 21.98 7.51
C ASP A 29 -1.87 20.62 8.02
N LEU A 30 -2.31 20.55 9.28
CA LEU A 30 -2.91 19.34 9.84
C LEU A 30 -4.17 18.93 9.08
N ASN A 31 -5.05 19.88 8.78
CA ASN A 31 -6.26 19.63 8.01
C ASN A 31 -5.94 19.09 6.60
N ARG A 32 -4.90 19.61 5.94
CA ARG A 32 -4.44 19.09 4.64
C ARG A 32 -3.90 17.66 4.74
N LEU A 33 -3.15 17.34 5.80
CA LEU A 33 -2.63 15.98 6.03
C LEU A 33 -3.73 14.96 6.29
N ILE A 34 -4.74 15.34 7.09
CA ILE A 34 -5.90 14.50 7.36
C ILE A 34 -6.69 14.28 6.06
N MET A 35 -6.93 15.36 5.29
CA MET A 35 -7.63 15.24 4.01
C MET A 35 -6.89 14.34 3.01
N ASP A 36 -5.58 14.52 2.87
CA ASP A 36 -4.70 13.68 2.03
C ASP A 36 -4.85 12.19 2.41
N TYR A 37 -4.84 11.88 3.70
CA TYR A 37 -5.05 10.52 4.21
C TYR A 37 -6.45 9.98 3.87
N LEU A 38 -7.51 10.73 4.17
CA LEU A 38 -8.89 10.29 3.90
C LEU A 38 -9.11 10.06 2.40
N MET A 39 -8.52 10.88 1.53
CA MET A 39 -8.59 10.72 0.09
C MET A 39 -7.83 9.49 -0.40
N ILE A 40 -6.58 9.30 0.02
CA ILE A 40 -5.74 8.20 -0.46
C ILE A 40 -6.28 6.84 0.00
N GLU A 41 -6.71 6.75 1.27
CA GLU A 41 -7.33 5.54 1.84
C GLU A 41 -8.77 5.30 1.36
N GLY A 42 -9.38 6.31 0.72
CA GLY A 42 -10.69 6.20 0.10
C GLY A 42 -11.88 6.33 1.06
N TYR A 43 -11.70 7.00 2.20
CA TYR A 43 -12.75 7.28 3.17
C TYR A 43 -13.65 8.45 2.70
N LYS A 44 -14.45 8.22 1.64
CA LYS A 44 -15.29 9.23 0.99
C LYS A 44 -16.16 10.03 1.97
N SER A 45 -17.00 9.35 2.76
CA SER A 45 -17.93 10.03 3.68
C SER A 45 -17.18 10.86 4.73
N ALA A 46 -16.10 10.32 5.28
CA ALA A 46 -15.27 11.06 6.24
C ALA A 46 -14.61 12.28 5.58
N ALA A 47 -14.11 12.14 4.35
CA ALA A 47 -13.53 13.25 3.60
C ALA A 47 -14.56 14.36 3.31
N GLN A 48 -15.81 13.99 3.00
CA GLN A 48 -16.91 14.94 2.77
C GLN A 48 -17.25 15.75 4.03
N GLU A 49 -17.52 15.06 5.13
CA GLU A 49 -17.86 15.72 6.41
C GLU A 49 -16.68 16.56 6.91
N PHE A 50 -15.46 16.05 6.78
CA PHE A 50 -14.26 16.77 7.18
C PHE A 50 -14.01 18.02 6.31
N ALA A 51 -14.27 17.97 5.00
CA ALA A 51 -14.14 19.13 4.12
C ALA A 51 -15.10 20.26 4.52
N ALA A 52 -16.35 19.90 4.84
CA ALA A 52 -17.38 20.84 5.26
C ALA A 52 -17.01 21.55 6.58
N GLU A 53 -16.59 20.77 7.59
CA GLU A 53 -16.21 21.30 8.90
C GLU A 53 -14.90 22.10 8.85
N ALA A 54 -13.91 21.61 8.10
CA ALA A 54 -12.58 22.24 8.01
C ALA A 54 -12.52 23.44 7.05
N SER A 55 -13.63 23.77 6.37
CA SER A 55 -13.70 24.81 5.34
C SER A 55 -12.63 24.66 4.25
N ILE A 56 -12.31 23.41 3.89
CA ILE A 56 -11.35 23.11 2.82
C ILE A 56 -12.06 23.30 1.47
N PRO A 57 -11.47 24.01 0.49
CA PRO A 57 -12.06 24.16 -0.83
C PRO A 57 -12.39 22.81 -1.46
N SER A 58 -13.56 22.71 -2.09
CA SER A 58 -14.15 21.48 -2.65
C SER A 58 -13.45 20.93 -3.90
N GLN A 59 -12.14 21.14 -4.06
CA GLN A 59 -11.35 20.56 -5.16
C GLN A 59 -11.19 19.04 -5.05
N VAL A 60 -11.82 18.42 -4.06
CA VAL A 60 -11.82 16.97 -3.88
C VAL A 60 -12.73 16.36 -4.94
N ASP A 61 -12.11 15.67 -5.90
CA ASP A 61 -12.81 14.83 -6.86
C ASP A 61 -13.36 13.58 -6.14
N MET A 62 -14.57 13.73 -5.60
CA MET A 62 -15.27 12.67 -4.87
C MET A 62 -15.62 11.48 -5.78
N ASP A 63 -15.77 11.72 -7.08
CA ASP A 63 -16.09 10.71 -8.07
C ASP A 63 -14.86 9.84 -8.37
N SER A 64 -13.67 10.44 -8.38
CA SER A 64 -12.40 9.70 -8.42
C SER A 64 -12.22 8.79 -7.20
N ILE A 65 -12.53 9.28 -5.99
CA ILE A 65 -12.47 8.45 -4.77
C ILE A 65 -13.42 7.26 -4.87
N GLU A 66 -14.67 7.50 -5.25
CA GLU A 66 -15.67 6.44 -5.38
C GLU A 66 -15.28 5.41 -6.45
N SER A 67 -14.76 5.87 -7.59
CA SER A 67 -14.29 5.00 -8.65
C SER A 67 -13.16 4.10 -8.13
N ARG A 68 -12.12 4.66 -7.50
CA ARG A 68 -11.03 3.88 -6.90
C ARG A 68 -11.52 2.86 -5.88
N MET A 69 -12.47 3.26 -5.04
CA MET A 69 -13.07 2.39 -4.04
C MET A 69 -13.77 1.18 -4.66
N ARG A 70 -14.58 1.38 -5.71
CA ARG A 70 -15.26 0.29 -6.41
C ARG A 70 -14.28 -0.72 -7.02
N ILE A 71 -13.17 -0.22 -7.60
CA ILE A 71 -12.14 -1.08 -8.20
C ILE A 71 -11.39 -1.86 -7.09
N ARG A 72 -11.04 -1.19 -5.98
CA ARG A 72 -10.43 -1.84 -4.80
C ARG A 72 -11.32 -2.95 -4.23
N GLU A 73 -12.61 -2.67 -4.07
CA GLU A 73 -13.59 -3.64 -3.58
C GLU A 73 -13.76 -4.83 -4.52
N ALA A 74 -13.74 -4.62 -5.84
CA ALA A 74 -13.78 -5.70 -6.83
C ALA A 74 -12.60 -6.68 -6.61
N LEU A 75 -11.37 -6.16 -6.47
CA LEU A 75 -10.20 -7.00 -6.17
C LEU A 75 -10.30 -7.71 -4.83
N GLN A 76 -10.78 -7.04 -3.78
CA GLN A 76 -10.94 -7.65 -2.45
C GLN A 76 -11.94 -8.81 -2.46
N ARG A 77 -12.99 -8.72 -3.30
CA ARG A 77 -13.95 -9.82 -3.52
C ARG A 77 -13.38 -10.95 -4.40
N GLY A 78 -12.25 -10.72 -5.09
CA GLY A 78 -11.67 -11.64 -6.05
C GLY A 78 -12.21 -11.47 -7.48
N ASP A 79 -12.96 -10.41 -7.74
CA ASP A 79 -13.45 -10.08 -9.08
C ASP A 79 -12.42 -9.25 -9.85
N VAL A 80 -11.33 -9.93 -10.23
CA VAL A 80 -10.17 -9.29 -10.89
C VAL A 80 -10.52 -8.78 -12.28
N GLN A 81 -11.37 -9.51 -13.01
CA GLN A 81 -11.77 -9.12 -14.36
C GLN A 81 -12.53 -7.81 -14.34
N ASN A 82 -13.50 -7.66 -13.43
CA ASN A 82 -14.23 -6.40 -13.29
C ASN A 82 -13.33 -5.24 -12.84
N ALA A 83 -12.32 -5.51 -12.00
CA ALA A 83 -11.35 -4.50 -11.61
C ALA A 83 -10.53 -4.00 -12.80
N ILE A 84 -10.05 -4.91 -13.66
CA ILE A 84 -9.28 -4.56 -14.87
C ILE A 84 -10.14 -3.71 -15.83
N GLU A 85 -11.37 -4.13 -16.09
CA GLU A 85 -12.30 -3.39 -16.97
C GLU A 85 -12.51 -1.96 -16.48
N ARG A 86 -12.79 -1.79 -15.19
CA ARG A 86 -12.99 -0.46 -14.60
C ARG A 86 -11.73 0.40 -14.59
N VAL A 87 -10.56 -0.20 -14.40
CA VAL A 87 -9.29 0.54 -14.47
C VAL A 87 -9.05 1.04 -15.90
N ASN A 88 -9.34 0.22 -16.91
CA ASN A 88 -9.19 0.60 -18.31
C ASN A 88 -10.21 1.67 -18.73
N GLU A 89 -11.44 1.61 -18.20
CA GLU A 89 -12.45 2.66 -18.37
C GLU A 89 -11.99 3.99 -17.74
N LEU A 90 -11.31 3.92 -16.58
CA LEU A 90 -10.81 5.10 -15.88
C LEU A 90 -9.61 5.72 -16.59
N ASN A 91 -8.61 4.89 -16.94
CA ASN A 91 -7.45 5.27 -17.71
C ASN A 91 -6.80 4.03 -18.33
N PRO A 92 -6.88 3.84 -19.67
CA PRO A 92 -6.35 2.67 -20.35
C PRO A 92 -4.82 2.56 -20.26
N GLU A 93 -4.11 3.66 -20.05
CA GLU A 93 -2.64 3.68 -20.01
C GLU A 93 -2.07 3.09 -18.71
N ILE A 94 -2.87 2.94 -17.64
CA ILE A 94 -2.38 2.48 -16.32
C ILE A 94 -1.75 1.08 -16.42
N LEU A 95 -2.39 0.16 -17.14
CA LEU A 95 -1.90 -1.20 -17.27
C LEU A 95 -0.78 -1.32 -18.31
N ASP A 96 -0.85 -0.50 -19.36
CA ASP A 96 0.18 -0.47 -20.42
C ASP A 96 1.52 0.07 -19.91
N THR A 97 1.48 1.05 -19.01
CA THR A 97 2.67 1.68 -18.43
C THR A 97 3.22 0.96 -17.21
N ASN A 98 2.51 -0.06 -16.69
CA ASN A 98 2.90 -0.79 -15.49
C ASN A 98 2.83 -2.32 -15.69
N PRO A 99 3.85 -2.91 -16.37
CA PRO A 99 3.90 -4.35 -16.63
C PRO A 99 3.87 -5.22 -15.38
N SER A 100 4.46 -4.75 -14.27
CA SER A 100 4.44 -5.47 -12.98
C SER A 100 3.04 -5.53 -12.38
N LEU A 101 2.29 -4.43 -12.39
CA LEU A 101 0.90 -4.43 -11.93
C LEU A 101 0.03 -5.34 -12.80
N TYR A 102 0.19 -5.28 -14.12
CA TYR A 102 -0.52 -6.18 -15.03
C TYR A 102 -0.23 -7.64 -14.69
N PHE A 103 1.05 -8.00 -14.52
CA PHE A 103 1.44 -9.36 -14.13
C PHE A 103 0.78 -9.80 -12.81
N HIS A 104 0.85 -8.98 -11.75
CA HIS A 104 0.24 -9.32 -10.46
C HIS A 104 -1.29 -9.44 -10.53
N LEU A 105 -1.97 -8.64 -11.37
CA LEU A 105 -3.41 -8.79 -11.60
C LEU A 105 -3.72 -10.13 -12.29
N GLN A 106 -2.96 -10.50 -13.32
CA GLN A 106 -3.16 -11.78 -14.00
C GLN A 106 -2.80 -12.98 -13.11
N GLN A 107 -1.76 -12.86 -12.29
CA GLN A 107 -1.44 -13.85 -11.26
C GLN A 107 -2.59 -13.99 -10.25
N GLN A 108 -3.16 -12.87 -9.77
CA GLN A 108 -4.32 -12.90 -8.88
C GLN A 108 -5.50 -13.61 -9.55
N ARG A 109 -5.76 -13.37 -10.84
CA ARG A 109 -6.82 -14.06 -11.60
C ARG A 109 -6.59 -15.57 -11.64
N VAL A 110 -5.36 -16.03 -11.85
CA VAL A 110 -5.02 -17.46 -11.77
C VAL A 110 -5.31 -18.02 -10.37
N ILE A 111 -4.92 -17.30 -9.31
CA ILE A 111 -5.20 -17.70 -7.93
C ILE A 111 -6.72 -17.84 -7.69
N GLU A 112 -7.54 -16.92 -8.22
CA GLU A 112 -9.00 -17.01 -8.12
C GLU A 112 -9.59 -18.19 -8.90
N LEU A 113 -9.04 -18.52 -10.07
CA LEU A 113 -9.45 -19.70 -10.84
C LEU A 113 -9.11 -21.00 -10.09
N ILE A 114 -7.90 -21.08 -9.52
CA ILE A 114 -7.48 -22.22 -8.69
C ILE A 114 -8.40 -22.35 -7.47
N ARG A 115 -8.70 -21.24 -6.78
CA ARG A 115 -9.62 -21.22 -5.63
C ARG A 115 -11.04 -21.69 -6.00
N SER A 116 -11.47 -21.41 -7.22
CA SER A 116 -12.79 -21.82 -7.75
C SER A 116 -12.81 -23.27 -8.28
N GLY A 117 -11.68 -24.01 -8.21
CA GLY A 117 -11.56 -25.37 -8.72
C GLY A 117 -11.45 -25.46 -10.25
N LYS A 118 -11.31 -24.33 -10.95
CA LYS A 118 -11.23 -24.26 -12.42
C LYS A 118 -9.80 -24.46 -12.91
N ILE A 119 -9.24 -25.63 -12.63
CA ILE A 119 -7.80 -25.87 -12.80
C ILE A 119 -7.37 -25.84 -14.27
N ALA A 120 -8.17 -26.42 -15.17
CA ALA A 120 -7.86 -26.41 -16.60
C ALA A 120 -7.83 -24.97 -17.17
N GLU A 121 -8.81 -24.13 -16.78
CA GLU A 121 -8.84 -22.71 -17.16
C GLU A 121 -7.64 -21.96 -16.58
N ALA A 122 -7.28 -22.21 -15.32
CA ALA A 122 -6.13 -21.59 -14.66
C ALA A 122 -4.80 -21.92 -15.37
N LEU A 123 -4.61 -23.18 -15.74
CA LEU A 123 -3.42 -23.66 -16.44
C LEU A 123 -3.31 -23.05 -17.84
N GLN A 124 -4.39 -23.09 -18.61
CA GLN A 124 -4.42 -22.50 -19.95
C GLN A 124 -4.10 -21.00 -19.87
N PHE A 125 -4.74 -20.28 -18.95
CA PHE A 125 -4.51 -18.86 -18.77
C PHE A 125 -3.07 -18.54 -18.34
N ALA A 126 -2.49 -19.32 -17.43
CA ALA A 126 -1.11 -19.14 -17.02
C ALA A 126 -0.12 -19.38 -18.17
N GLN A 127 -0.39 -20.35 -19.05
CA GLN A 127 0.44 -20.63 -20.23
C GLN A 127 0.35 -19.51 -21.26
N ASP A 128 -0.86 -19.01 -21.54
CA ASP A 128 -1.07 -18.02 -22.59
C ASP A 128 -0.57 -16.62 -22.17
N GLU A 129 -0.84 -16.21 -20.93
CA GLU A 129 -0.59 -14.83 -20.47
C GLU A 129 0.63 -14.66 -19.57
N LEU A 130 0.89 -15.61 -18.65
CA LEU A 130 1.93 -15.44 -17.63
C LEU A 130 3.28 -16.03 -18.04
N ALA A 131 3.29 -17.17 -18.73
CA ALA A 131 4.51 -17.86 -19.09
C ALA A 131 5.46 -17.02 -19.96
N PRO A 132 5.00 -16.33 -21.04
CA PRO A 132 5.88 -15.48 -21.84
C PRO A 132 6.54 -14.36 -21.01
N ARG A 133 5.81 -13.81 -20.05
CA ARG A 133 6.30 -12.73 -19.16
C ARG A 133 7.26 -13.24 -18.09
N GLY A 134 7.09 -14.50 -17.66
CA GLY A 134 8.03 -15.18 -16.77
C GLY A 134 9.36 -15.49 -17.46
N GLU A 135 9.34 -15.84 -18.75
CA GLU A 135 10.57 -16.08 -19.52
C GLU A 135 11.42 -14.80 -19.65
N GLU A 136 10.77 -13.64 -19.78
CA GLU A 136 11.44 -12.34 -19.90
C GLU A 136 11.93 -11.78 -18.55
N ASN A 137 11.30 -12.17 -17.43
CA ASN A 137 11.65 -11.67 -16.10
C ASN A 137 11.76 -12.80 -15.06
N PRO A 138 12.97 -13.08 -14.54
CA PRO A 138 13.20 -14.11 -13.52
C PRO A 138 12.38 -13.94 -12.23
N GLU A 139 12.06 -12.71 -11.82
CA GLU A 139 11.22 -12.46 -10.64
C GLU A 139 9.78 -12.92 -10.88
N PHE A 140 9.23 -12.62 -12.06
CA PHE A 140 7.90 -13.07 -12.47
C PHE A 140 7.84 -14.60 -12.60
N LEU A 141 8.91 -15.23 -13.08
CA LEU A 141 9.00 -16.68 -13.12
C LEU A 141 8.91 -17.30 -11.72
N ALA A 142 9.68 -16.79 -10.76
CA ALA A 142 9.65 -17.29 -9.38
C ALA A 142 8.25 -17.12 -8.74
N GLU A 143 7.59 -15.99 -9.01
CA GLU A 143 6.23 -15.72 -8.57
C GLU A 143 5.18 -16.65 -9.24
N LEU A 144 5.37 -16.95 -10.53
CA LEU A 144 4.52 -17.88 -11.27
C LEU A 144 4.70 -19.32 -10.77
N GLU A 145 5.93 -19.79 -10.58
CA GLU A 145 6.24 -21.11 -10.02
C GLU A 145 5.62 -21.28 -8.63
N LYS A 146 5.74 -20.26 -7.77
CA LYS A 146 5.09 -20.25 -6.45
C LYS A 146 3.58 -20.36 -6.58
N THR A 147 2.96 -19.65 -7.54
CA THR A 147 1.52 -19.72 -7.80
C THR A 147 1.11 -21.11 -8.31
N MET A 148 1.87 -21.69 -9.24
CA MET A 148 1.61 -23.03 -9.79
C MET A 148 1.79 -24.13 -8.75
N SER A 149 2.65 -23.94 -7.74
CA SER A 149 2.78 -24.89 -6.64
C SER A 149 1.48 -25.07 -5.84
N LEU A 150 0.55 -24.10 -5.87
CA LEU A 150 -0.80 -24.27 -5.32
C LEU A 150 -1.53 -25.47 -5.93
N LEU A 151 -1.21 -25.83 -7.18
CA LEU A 151 -1.78 -26.99 -7.87
C LEU A 151 -1.28 -28.31 -7.30
N ALA A 152 -0.02 -28.37 -6.85
CA ALA A 152 0.58 -29.56 -6.27
C ALA A 152 0.08 -29.85 -4.84
N PHE A 153 -0.52 -28.86 -4.18
CA PHE A 153 -0.99 -28.95 -2.79
C PHE A 153 -2.49 -28.70 -2.64
N GLN A 154 -3.28 -28.94 -3.70
CA GLN A 154 -4.74 -28.76 -3.69
C GLN A 154 -5.43 -29.64 -2.65
N ASP A 155 -4.99 -30.89 -2.52
CA ASP A 155 -5.59 -31.90 -1.64
C ASP A 155 -5.24 -31.69 -0.15
N LEU A 156 -4.33 -30.76 0.16
CA LEU A 156 -4.03 -30.41 1.54
C LEU A 156 -5.07 -29.43 2.09
N ASP A 157 -5.53 -29.71 3.31
CA ASP A 157 -6.31 -28.77 4.10
C ASP A 157 -5.62 -27.40 4.17
N ALA A 158 -6.40 -26.32 4.22
CA ALA A 158 -5.87 -24.96 4.24
C ALA A 158 -4.88 -24.68 5.40
N ASN A 159 -4.90 -25.49 6.45
CA ASN A 159 -3.99 -25.41 7.60
C ASN A 159 -2.73 -26.29 7.47
N SER A 160 -2.73 -27.23 6.52
CA SER A 160 -1.62 -28.17 6.28
C SER A 160 -0.70 -27.71 5.14
N ARG A 161 -1.08 -26.63 4.43
CA ARG A 161 -0.26 -26.02 3.38
C ARG A 161 0.90 -25.20 3.98
N PRO A 162 2.05 -25.14 3.31
CA PRO A 162 3.14 -24.22 3.66
C PRO A 162 2.65 -22.77 3.80
N ASP A 163 3.20 -22.03 4.76
CA ASP A 163 2.74 -20.67 5.09
C ASP A 163 2.76 -19.74 3.87
N GLY A 164 3.78 -19.81 3.03
CA GLY A 164 3.87 -19.01 1.81
C GLY A 164 2.75 -19.28 0.78
N LEU A 165 2.09 -20.44 0.83
CA LEU A 165 0.94 -20.77 -0.02
C LEU A 165 -0.39 -20.37 0.63
N ARG A 166 -0.45 -20.43 1.97
CA ARG A 166 -1.59 -19.93 2.76
C ARG A 166 -1.74 -18.42 2.59
N GLU A 167 -0.63 -17.69 2.54
CA GLU A 167 -0.60 -16.26 2.28
C GLU A 167 -1.15 -15.90 0.90
N LEU A 168 -0.75 -16.64 -0.15
CA LEU A 168 -1.26 -16.44 -1.52
C LEU A 168 -2.77 -16.65 -1.63
N LEU A 169 -3.30 -17.65 -0.89
CA LEU A 169 -4.73 -17.90 -0.82
C LEU A 169 -5.44 -17.02 0.21
N GLY A 170 -4.72 -16.25 1.01
CA GLY A 170 -5.25 -15.39 2.04
C GLY A 170 -5.84 -14.09 1.48
N PRO A 171 -6.64 -13.38 2.28
CA PRO A 171 -7.11 -12.04 1.91
C PRO A 171 -5.95 -11.03 1.77
N GLY A 172 -4.80 -11.29 2.41
CA GLY A 172 -3.61 -10.45 2.33
C GLY A 172 -3.09 -10.27 0.90
N GLN A 173 -3.11 -11.33 0.08
CA GLN A 173 -2.67 -11.24 -1.31
C GLN A 173 -3.58 -10.32 -2.14
N ARG A 174 -4.92 -10.45 -2.00
CA ARG A 174 -5.88 -9.55 -2.65
C ARG A 174 -5.69 -8.10 -2.21
N LEU A 175 -5.41 -7.87 -0.92
CA LEU A 175 -5.13 -6.54 -0.39
C LEU A 175 -3.84 -5.94 -0.97
N LYS A 176 -2.79 -6.74 -1.16
CA LYS A 176 -1.53 -6.31 -1.80
C LYS A 176 -1.80 -5.84 -3.23
N THR A 177 -2.39 -6.69 -4.07
CA THR A 177 -2.71 -6.34 -5.47
C THR A 177 -3.63 -5.12 -5.56
N ALA A 178 -4.61 -5.00 -4.65
CA ALA A 178 -5.49 -3.85 -4.60
C ALA A 178 -4.79 -2.56 -4.17
N GLY A 179 -3.81 -2.64 -3.27
CA GLY A 179 -2.95 -1.53 -2.89
C GLY A 179 -2.07 -1.04 -4.04
N GLU A 180 -1.44 -1.97 -4.77
CA GLU A 180 -0.62 -1.66 -5.94
C GLU A 180 -1.44 -0.97 -7.05
N MET A 181 -2.62 -1.51 -7.34
CA MET A 181 -3.54 -0.92 -8.31
C MET A 181 -4.02 0.47 -7.87
N ASN A 182 -4.40 0.65 -6.58
CA ASN A 182 -4.77 1.97 -6.07
C ASN A 182 -3.61 2.97 -6.19
N GLY A 183 -2.38 2.55 -5.89
CA GLY A 183 -1.18 3.37 -6.06
C GLY A 183 -0.94 3.78 -7.52
N ALA A 184 -1.14 2.87 -8.47
CA ALA A 184 -1.01 3.18 -9.90
C ALA A 184 -2.09 4.15 -10.39
N ILE A 185 -3.34 4.00 -9.92
CA ILE A 185 -4.41 4.95 -10.25
C ILE A 185 -4.06 6.34 -9.67
N LEU A 186 -3.64 6.42 -8.41
CA LEU A 186 -3.23 7.69 -7.79
C LEU A 186 -2.09 8.35 -8.56
N GLU A 187 -1.07 7.60 -8.96
CA GLU A 187 0.05 8.11 -9.76
C GLU A 187 -0.42 8.66 -11.12
N SER A 188 -1.33 7.96 -11.79
CA SER A 188 -1.90 8.44 -13.06
C SER A 188 -2.69 9.75 -12.92
N LEU A 189 -3.27 9.98 -11.74
CA LEU A 189 -3.96 11.22 -11.38
C LEU A 189 -3.00 12.30 -10.84
N SER A 190 -1.68 12.07 -10.91
CA SER A 190 -0.64 12.92 -10.30
C SER A 190 -0.84 13.13 -8.78
N GLN A 191 -1.47 12.17 -8.11
CA GLN A 191 -1.64 12.11 -6.67
C GLN A 191 -0.56 11.21 -6.03
N GLY A 192 -0.19 11.50 -4.78
CA GLY A 192 0.80 10.69 -4.06
C GLY A 192 0.30 9.26 -3.80
N LYS A 193 1.18 8.26 -3.98
CA LYS A 193 0.86 6.83 -3.76
C LYS A 193 0.58 6.48 -2.30
N GLU A 194 1.26 7.14 -1.37
CA GLU A 194 1.11 6.93 0.08
C GLU A 194 0.62 8.21 0.76
N PRO A 195 -0.24 8.09 1.79
CA PRO A 195 -0.61 9.24 2.61
C PRO A 195 0.60 9.88 3.26
N LYS A 196 0.70 11.21 3.15
CA LYS A 196 1.80 11.97 3.77
C LYS A 196 1.86 11.77 5.27
N LEU A 197 0.70 11.62 5.92
CA LEU A 197 0.59 11.35 7.34
C LEU A 197 1.31 10.04 7.74
N VAL A 198 1.17 8.97 6.95
CA VAL A 198 1.83 7.69 7.22
C VAL A 198 3.35 7.83 7.07
N GLY A 199 3.80 8.55 6.04
CA GLY A 199 5.23 8.88 5.86
C GLY A 199 5.80 9.67 7.04
N LEU A 200 5.07 10.67 7.54
CA LEU A 200 5.46 11.46 8.72
C LEU A 200 5.52 10.61 9.99
N LEU A 201 4.59 9.66 10.18
CA LEU A 201 4.63 8.74 11.33
C LEU A 201 5.84 7.81 11.28
N ARG A 202 6.19 7.29 10.09
CA ARG A 202 7.42 6.49 9.91
C ARG A 202 8.67 7.34 10.19
N LEU A 203 8.71 8.57 9.70
CA LEU A 203 9.81 9.51 9.95
C LEU A 203 9.93 9.86 11.44
N MET A 204 8.80 10.09 12.12
CA MET A 204 8.77 10.27 13.57
C MET A 204 9.35 9.06 14.27
N SER A 205 8.85 7.84 13.98
CA SER A 205 9.34 6.61 14.60
C SER A 205 10.85 6.45 14.41
N TRP A 206 11.34 6.64 13.18
CA TRP A 206 12.77 6.64 12.89
C TRP A 206 13.53 7.71 13.67
N GLY A 207 13.06 8.96 13.67
CA GLY A 207 13.68 10.07 14.37
C GLY A 207 13.74 9.83 15.88
N THR A 208 12.68 9.29 16.47
CA THR A 208 12.62 8.92 17.90
C THR A 208 13.64 7.84 18.25
N LYS A 209 13.81 6.83 17.37
CA LYS A 209 14.79 5.76 17.54
C LYS A 209 16.22 6.29 17.44
N THR A 210 16.51 7.05 16.39
CA THR A 210 17.82 7.67 16.17
C THR A 210 18.20 8.62 17.31
N LEU A 211 17.25 9.38 17.84
CA LEU A 211 17.48 10.25 19.00
C LEU A 211 17.80 9.45 20.26
N LYS A 212 17.09 8.35 20.55
CA LYS A 212 17.41 7.46 21.69
C LYS A 212 18.81 6.83 21.57
N GLU A 213 19.22 6.49 20.35
CA GLU A 213 20.54 5.90 20.10
C GLU A 213 21.67 6.94 20.23
N SER A 214 21.45 8.18 19.76
CA SER A 214 22.48 9.22 19.68
C SER A 214 22.51 10.20 20.86
N THR A 215 21.45 10.32 21.66
CA THR A 215 21.33 11.30 22.75
C THR A 215 20.75 10.68 24.02
N ASP A 216 21.14 11.20 25.18
CA ASP A 216 20.45 10.92 26.45
C ASP A 216 19.37 11.98 26.67
N LEU A 217 18.16 11.68 26.18
CA LEU A 217 16.98 12.51 26.36
C LEU A 217 16.41 12.31 27.77
N GLN A 218 16.24 13.41 28.52
CA GLN A 218 15.64 13.37 29.86
C GLN A 218 14.09 13.32 29.83
N LYS A 219 13.46 13.49 28.67
CA LYS A 219 12.00 13.45 28.50
C LYS A 219 11.52 12.03 28.16
N PRO A 220 10.47 11.50 28.81
CA PRO A 220 9.81 10.29 28.33
C PRO A 220 9.12 10.63 27.01
N MET A 221 9.68 10.13 25.90
CA MET A 221 9.01 10.17 24.60
C MET A 221 7.70 9.41 24.75
N ALA A 222 6.56 10.06 24.44
CA ALA A 222 5.23 9.48 24.58
C ALA A 222 5.25 8.06 24.02
N SER A 223 5.01 7.09 24.91
CA SER A 223 4.89 5.69 24.52
C SER A 223 3.58 5.57 23.76
N THR A 224 3.68 5.20 22.49
CA THR A 224 2.53 4.92 21.62
C THR A 224 1.60 3.90 22.25
#